data_AF-A0A2V5T918-F1
#
_entry.id   AF-A0A2V5T918-F1
#
_cell.length_a   1.000
_cell.length_b   1.000
_cell.length_c   1.000
_cell.angle_alpha   90.00
_cell.angle_beta   90.00
_cell.angle_gamma   90.00
#
_symmetry.space_group_name_H-M   'P 1'
#
loop_
_entity.id
_entity.type
_entity.pdbx_description
1 polymer ?
#
loop_
_entity_poly.entity_id
_entity_poly.type
_entity_poly.pdbx_seq_one_letter_code
_entity_poly.pdbx_strand_id
1 'polypeptide(L)'
;MRRKTNVVSKNGFHSGDPTLTAVEGMELYRAAHPGSPSAVRQPRLFVRAQLWIALLGPSVEEGIVGIGPTVEAALRAFDVQYLAGLRPPADAIGHRLAFRNSKLSAA
;
A
#
# COMPACT_ATOMS: atom_id res chain seq x y z
N MET A 1 20.16 -22.83 -31.83
CA MET A 1 20.20 -23.18 -30.39
C MET A 1 19.21 -22.28 -29.62
N ARG A 2 18.53 -22.88 -28.62
CA ARG A 2 17.60 -22.34 -27.60
C ARG A 2 17.98 -20.93 -27.08
N ARG A 3 17.07 -20.08 -26.59
CA ARG A 3 16.17 -20.30 -25.43
C ARG A 3 14.85 -19.53 -25.57
N LYS A 4 13.73 -20.26 -25.51
CA LYS A 4 12.38 -19.74 -25.32
C LYS A 4 12.14 -19.72 -23.81
N THR A 5 12.12 -18.55 -23.19
CA THR A 5 11.85 -18.41 -21.76
C THR A 5 10.35 -18.59 -21.53
N ASN A 6 9.96 -19.82 -21.17
CA ASN A 6 8.65 -20.11 -20.61
C ASN A 6 8.53 -19.37 -19.27
N VAL A 7 7.90 -18.20 -19.27
CA VAL A 7 7.32 -17.62 -18.06
C VAL A 7 6.12 -18.50 -17.72
N VAL A 8 6.34 -19.46 -16.82
CA VAL A 8 5.27 -20.26 -16.26
C VAL A 8 4.44 -19.30 -15.39
N SER A 9 3.28 -18.87 -15.90
CA SER A 9 2.25 -18.22 -15.09
C SER A 9 1.68 -19.28 -14.14
N LYS A 10 2.32 -19.37 -12.99
CA LYS A 10 1.90 -20.09 -11.79
C LYS A 10 1.42 -18.98 -10.84
N ASN A 11 0.17 -18.91 -10.38
CA ASN A 11 -0.69 -19.97 -9.92
C ASN A 11 -2.14 -19.48 -9.83
N GLY A 12 -3.08 -20.40 -10.05
CA GLY A 12 -4.44 -20.27 -9.55
C GLY A 12 -4.39 -20.15 -8.03
N PHE A 13 -5.05 -19.13 -7.51
CA PHE A 13 -5.15 -18.86 -6.09
C PHE A 13 -5.94 -20.01 -5.44
N HIS A 14 -5.27 -20.75 -4.57
CA HIS A 14 -5.89 -21.79 -3.75
C HIS A 14 -6.92 -21.14 -2.83
N SER A 15 -8.16 -21.60 -2.94
CA SER A 15 -9.31 -21.20 -2.12
C SER A 15 -9.16 -21.74 -0.69
N GLY A 16 -8.26 -21.16 0.09
CA GLY A 16 -8.39 -21.11 1.55
C GLY A 16 -9.24 -19.90 1.94
N ASP A 17 -9.72 -19.82 3.18
CA ASP A 17 -10.35 -18.60 3.68
C ASP A 17 -9.33 -17.44 3.55
N PRO A 18 -9.57 -16.49 2.63
CA PRO A 18 -8.62 -15.42 2.34
C PRO A 18 -8.45 -14.51 3.56
N THR A 19 -9.41 -14.50 4.48
CA THR A 19 -9.40 -13.66 5.68
C THR A 19 -8.45 -14.25 6.73
N LEU A 20 -8.54 -15.56 6.99
CA LEU A 20 -7.68 -16.24 7.96
C LEU A 20 -6.21 -16.18 7.53
N THR A 21 -5.95 -16.51 6.27
CA THR A 21 -4.61 -16.45 5.68
C THR A 21 -4.03 -15.03 5.66
N ALA A 22 -4.90 -14.01 5.58
CA ALA A 22 -4.46 -12.63 5.66
C ALA A 22 -4.07 -12.19 7.06
N VAL A 23 -4.85 -12.55 8.08
CA VAL A 23 -4.53 -12.23 9.48
C VAL A 23 -3.22 -12.90 9.87
N GLU A 24 -3.06 -14.19 9.57
CA GLU A 24 -1.80 -14.90 9.83
C GLU A 24 -0.61 -14.27 9.09
N GLY A 25 -0.79 -13.95 7.80
CA GLY A 25 0.26 -13.29 7.01
C GLY A 25 0.64 -11.91 7.56
N MET A 26 -0.32 -11.15 8.08
CA MET A 26 -0.06 -9.86 8.73
C MET A 26 0.74 -10.05 10.01
N GLU A 27 0.32 -10.96 10.90
CA GLU A 27 1.03 -11.18 12.17
C GLU A 27 2.46 -11.71 11.95
N LEU A 28 2.64 -12.66 11.02
CA LEU A 28 3.96 -13.17 10.67
C LEU A 28 4.88 -12.06 10.14
N TYR A 29 4.36 -11.19 9.26
CA TYR A 29 5.13 -10.07 8.75
C TYR A 29 5.55 -9.09 9.86
N ARG A 30 4.62 -8.72 10.75
CA ARG A 30 4.93 -7.82 11.86
C ARG A 30 5.94 -8.44 12.84
N ALA A 31 5.80 -9.72 13.13
CA ALA A 31 6.74 -10.45 13.99
C ALA A 31 8.14 -10.51 13.37
N ALA A 32 8.24 -10.71 12.05
CA ALA A 32 9.51 -10.69 11.32
C ALA A 32 10.11 -9.28 11.19
N HIS A 33 9.28 -8.24 11.19
CA HIS A 33 9.68 -6.86 10.97
C HIS A 33 9.16 -5.90 12.07
N PRO A 34 9.59 -6.04 13.34
CA PRO A 34 9.01 -5.29 14.46
C PRO A 34 9.24 -3.76 14.38
N GLY A 35 10.26 -3.31 13.65
CA GLY A 35 10.54 -1.89 13.43
C GLY A 35 9.94 -1.30 12.16
N SER A 36 9.19 -2.09 11.39
CA SER A 36 8.57 -1.61 10.15
C SER A 36 7.37 -0.69 10.42
N PRO A 37 7.08 0.26 9.51
CA PRO A 37 5.84 1.03 9.57
C PRO A 37 4.59 0.17 9.67
N SER A 38 4.56 -1.00 9.02
CA SER A 38 3.45 -1.96 9.09
C SER A 38 3.24 -2.54 10.50
N ALA A 39 4.31 -2.78 11.26
CA ALA A 39 4.22 -3.24 12.64
C ALA A 39 3.74 -2.13 13.59
N VAL A 40 4.20 -0.89 13.37
CA VAL A 40 3.91 0.25 14.25
C VAL A 40 2.56 0.91 13.96
N ARG A 41 2.21 1.08 12.69
CA ARG A 41 1.02 1.82 12.24
C ARG A 41 -0.16 0.93 11.93
N GLN A 42 0.06 -0.37 11.79
CA GLN A 42 -0.98 -1.37 11.55
C GLN A 42 -1.98 -0.94 10.47
N PRO A 43 -1.55 -0.79 9.20
CA PRO A 43 -2.41 -0.34 8.12
C PRO A 43 -3.61 -1.28 7.94
N ARG A 44 -4.75 -0.72 7.51
CA ARG A 44 -5.96 -1.49 7.20
C ARG A 44 -5.73 -2.28 5.92
N LEU A 45 -5.95 -3.59 5.96
CA LEU A 45 -5.76 -4.46 4.81
C LEU A 45 -7.12 -4.76 4.13
N PHE A 46 -7.15 -4.62 2.81
CA PHE A 46 -8.31 -4.90 1.98
C PHE A 46 -7.91 -5.81 0.82
N VAL A 47 -8.86 -6.58 0.30
CA VAL A 47 -8.68 -7.35 -0.93
C VAL A 47 -9.63 -6.84 -2.01
N ARG A 48 -9.11 -6.56 -3.20
CA ARG A 48 -9.90 -6.18 -4.37
C ARG A 48 -9.34 -6.84 -5.61
N ALA A 49 -10.17 -7.56 -6.35
CA ALA A 49 -9.78 -8.23 -7.60
C ALA A 49 -8.46 -9.01 -7.48
N GLN A 50 -8.28 -9.76 -6.38
CA GLN A 50 -7.08 -10.54 -6.07
C GLN A 50 -5.81 -9.74 -5.74
N LEU A 51 -5.93 -8.43 -5.51
CA LEU A 51 -4.87 -7.60 -4.98
C LEU A 51 -5.13 -7.26 -3.52
N TRP A 52 -4.08 -7.39 -2.72
CA TRP A 52 -4.02 -6.93 -1.35
C TRP A 52 -3.62 -5.46 -1.32
N ILE A 53 -4.35 -4.69 -0.52
CA ILE A 53 -4.19 -3.24 -0.41
C ILE A 53 -4.03 -2.92 1.08
N ALA A 54 -2.84 -2.46 1.47
CA ALA A 54 -2.54 -1.95 2.82
C ALA A 54 -2.69 -0.44 2.82
N LEU A 55 -3.65 0.10 3.55
CA LEU A 55 -3.97 1.53 3.57
C LEU A 55 -3.82 2.11 4.98
N LEU A 56 -3.09 3.23 5.06
CA LEU A 56 -3.08 4.11 6.23
C LEU A 56 -3.56 5.50 5.82
N GLY A 57 -4.72 5.92 6.29
CA GLY A 57 -5.30 7.23 5.98
C GLY A 57 -6.81 7.17 5.73
N PRO A 58 -7.45 8.33 5.46
CA PRO A 58 -8.89 8.42 5.24
C PRO A 58 -9.33 7.82 3.90
N SER A 59 -8.46 7.88 2.88
CA SER A 59 -8.73 7.34 1.54
C SER A 59 -7.43 6.92 0.85
N VAL A 60 -7.54 6.24 -0.28
CA VAL A 60 -6.38 5.88 -1.12
C VAL A 60 -5.70 7.12 -1.71
N GLU A 61 -6.44 8.20 -1.95
CA GLU A 61 -5.93 9.44 -2.56
C GLU A 61 -5.16 10.30 -1.55
N GLU A 62 -5.61 10.31 -0.29
CA GLU A 62 -5.04 11.15 0.76
C GLU A 62 -4.15 10.36 1.74
N GLY A 63 -4.17 9.03 1.66
CA GLY A 63 -3.43 8.11 2.52
C GLY A 63 -2.20 7.49 1.85
N ILE A 64 -1.50 6.65 2.61
CA ILE A 64 -0.37 5.86 2.13
C ILE A 64 -0.89 4.46 1.79
N VAL A 65 -0.60 3.98 0.57
CA VAL A 65 -1.15 2.71 0.09
C VAL A 65 -0.06 1.76 -0.40
N GLY A 66 0.00 0.54 0.14
CA GLY A 66 0.79 -0.55 -0.41
C GLY A 66 -0.09 -1.52 -1.18
N ILE A 67 0.29 -1.91 -2.38
CA ILE A 67 -0.49 -2.84 -3.22
C ILE A 67 0.39 -4.02 -3.61
N GLY A 68 -0.14 -5.24 -3.49
CA GLY A 68 0.58 -6.44 -3.88
C GLY A 68 -0.33 -7.65 -4.12
N PRO A 69 0.18 -8.69 -4.81
CA PRO A 69 -0.55 -9.94 -5.04
C PRO A 69 -0.67 -10.82 -3.77
N THR A 70 0.09 -10.50 -2.72
CA THR A 70 0.06 -11.18 -1.41
C THR A 70 0.03 -10.13 -0.30
N VAL A 71 -0.38 -10.55 0.90
CA VAL A 71 -0.36 -9.70 2.10
C VAL A 71 1.04 -9.14 2.36
N GLU A 72 2.06 -9.99 2.32
CA GLU A 72 3.46 -9.57 2.50
C GLU A 72 3.87 -8.51 1.47
N ALA A 73 3.55 -8.72 0.20
CA ALA A 73 3.91 -7.78 -0.86
C ALA A 73 3.22 -6.42 -0.68
N ALA A 74 1.96 -6.41 -0.24
CA ALA A 74 1.23 -5.19 0.07
C ALA A 74 1.82 -4.44 1.27
N LEU A 75 2.14 -5.14 2.36
CA LEU A 75 2.76 -4.55 3.56
C LEU A 75 4.16 -4.01 3.27
N ARG A 76 4.97 -4.75 2.50
CA ARG A 76 6.29 -4.29 2.05
C ARG A 76 6.20 -3.04 1.19
N ALA A 77 5.27 -3.00 0.24
CA ALA A 77 5.04 -1.82 -0.58
C ALA A 77 4.60 -0.61 0.26
N PHE A 78 3.75 -0.84 1.27
CA PHE A 78 3.35 0.17 2.23
C PHE A 78 4.55 0.72 3.02
N ASP A 79 5.42 -0.13 3.55
CA ASP A 79 6.60 0.29 4.30
C ASP A 79 7.52 1.18 3.47
N VAL A 80 7.77 0.80 2.21
CA VAL A 80 8.59 1.58 1.28
C VAL A 80 7.96 2.95 1.04
N GLN A 81 6.65 3.02 0.78
CA GLN A 81 5.97 4.29 0.56
C GLN A 81 5.90 5.16 1.82
N TYR A 82 5.71 4.55 2.99
CA TYR A 82 5.70 5.27 4.26
C TYR A 82 7.06 5.91 4.53
N LEU A 83 8.15 5.16 4.33
CA LEU A 83 9.51 5.69 4.49
C LEU A 83 9.86 6.73 3.42
N ALA A 84 9.36 6.58 2.19
CA ALA A 84 9.52 7.57 1.14
C ALA A 84 8.78 8.88 1.46
N GLY A 85 7.56 8.80 2.02
CA GLY A 85 6.76 9.96 2.41
C GLY A 85 7.30 10.74 3.62
N LEU A 86 8.20 10.14 4.42
CA LEU A 86 8.96 10.85 5.46
C LEU A 86 10.04 11.77 4.87
N ARG A 87 10.43 11.59 3.60
CA ARG A 87 11.20 12.60 2.89
C ARG A 87 10.24 13.70 2.45
N PRO A 88 10.53 14.98 2.75
CA PRO A 88 9.73 16.08 2.23
C PRO A 88 9.62 15.91 0.71
N PRO A 89 8.41 15.87 0.14
CA PRO A 89 8.26 16.00 -1.29
C PRO A 89 8.81 17.37 -1.63
N ALA A 90 9.83 17.44 -2.50
CA ALA A 90 10.41 18.71 -2.93
C ALA A 90 9.33 19.69 -3.46
N ASP A 91 8.15 19.18 -3.86
CA ASP A 91 7.02 19.93 -4.40
C ASP A 91 5.79 20.10 -3.46
N ALA A 92 5.76 19.53 -2.25
CA ALA A 92 4.56 19.61 -1.40
C ALA A 92 4.31 21.00 -0.76
N ILE A 93 5.26 21.94 -0.90
CA ILE A 93 5.10 23.32 -0.43
C ILE A 93 4.20 24.14 -1.38
N GLY A 94 3.99 23.70 -2.63
CA GLY A 94 3.24 24.46 -3.63
C GLY A 94 1.70 24.35 -3.58
N HIS A 95 1.14 23.21 -3.14
CA HIS A 95 -0.30 22.95 -3.30
C HIS A 95 -1.18 23.37 -2.11
N ARG A 96 -0.64 23.54 -0.89
CA ARG A 96 -1.43 24.00 0.27
C ARG A 96 -1.70 25.50 0.32
N LEU A 97 -1.03 26.30 -0.52
CA LEU A 97 -1.26 27.74 -0.60
C LEU A 97 -2.04 28.17 -1.85
N ALA A 98 -2.23 27.28 -2.84
CA ALA A 98 -2.91 27.62 -4.09
C ALA A 98 -4.45 27.61 -4.02
N PHE A 99 -5.04 27.01 -2.98
CA PHE A 99 -6.51 26.89 -2.87
C PHE A 99 -7.21 27.93 -1.98
N ARG A 100 -6.52 28.99 -1.54
CA ARG A 100 -7.13 29.97 -0.62
C ARG A 100 -7.46 31.34 -1.19
N ASN A 101 -7.49 31.54 -2.52
CA ASN A 101 -7.95 32.80 -3.12
C ASN A 101 -8.79 32.57 -4.39
N SER A 102 -9.99 31.99 -4.25
CA SER A 102 -11.04 32.13 -5.27
C SER A 102 -12.42 32.26 -4.63
N LYS A 103 -12.68 33.41 -4.01
CA LYS A 103 -14.03 33.97 -3.95
C LYS A 103 -13.98 35.42 -4.43
N LEU A 104 -14.33 35.57 -5.70
CA LEU A 104 -15.04 36.74 -6.20
C LEU A 104 -16.38 36.82 -5.44
N SER A 105 -16.66 37.97 -4.84
CA SER A 105 -18.00 38.52 -4.60
C SER A 105 -17.86 39.98 -5.02
N ALA A 106 -18.31 40.38 -6.21
CA ALA A 106 -19.71 40.72 -6.51
C ALA A 106 -20.26 41.76 -5.52
N ALA A 107 -20.13 43.03 -5.90
CA ALA A 107 -21.12 44.12 -5.78
C ALA A 107 -20.55 45.37 -6.45
#